data_AF-A0A443YN63-F1
#
_entry.id   AF-A0A443YN63-F1
#
_cell.length_a   1.000
_cell.length_b   1.000
_cell.length_c   1.000
_cell.angle_alpha   90.00
_cell.angle_beta   90.00
_cell.angle_gamma   90.00
#
_symmetry.space_group_name_H-M   'P 1'
#
loop_
_entity.id
_entity.type
_entity.pdbx_description
1 polymer ?
#
loop_
_entity_poly.entity_id
_entity_poly.type
_entity_poly.pdbx_seq_one_letter_code
_entity_poly.pdbx_strand_id
1 'polypeptide(L)'
;MSQAKTSWWMAAGQPGKLVPMLCAYQIETINRELDGILYFALHLAAKGLPMLVGDRMVSRYVLGHNNPVIWFDKDQHKKTNERILAKGGVVLNINAEGQGFVDQPAEMQRNFAKVIDYVTTLCVWGDKQANTLRGIVPIEKQDRIAVTGHPAFDLVAPKFTPYFENPAIKDEHGEDYILINTSFAMFNHQMGFDYYVKMLSKMDEWKIYGSSDHLAYLEIRRAHQERTALAFIDLAKTLSKQFPDRHIIIRPHPGEGKQFYLDRVGSPNIIVTKDGSAREWIASAAAVVHHDCTTGMEAMLMGKLVLQYEPYEGTEGSATLMTGIGQRVTSPIEAIAHIEQGTMPEKTGQALRDKLAPYLQNINANAAATIADMAATHADTTTWLPEPLGLWGNVKCWRKYLSKLLRAKQPGRNGRKVQYALNKFSRLHKTEVERRLKGLREAEPTLPEVSVQQLCLNTFLIKPLDS
;
A
#
# COMPACT_ATOMS: atom_id res chain seq x y z
N MET A 1 21.03 1.93 -54.04
CA MET A 1 20.45 0.80 -53.26
C MET A 1 19.89 1.37 -51.98
N SER A 2 18.58 1.56 -51.99
CA SER A 2 17.82 2.36 -51.03
C SER A 2 16.66 1.51 -50.52
N GLN A 3 16.37 1.67 -49.23
CA GLN A 3 15.14 1.30 -48.52
C GLN A 3 14.86 -0.19 -48.26
N ALA A 4 15.02 -0.55 -46.97
CA ALA A 4 14.07 -1.38 -46.23
C ALA A 4 14.16 -1.03 -44.73
N LYS A 5 13.65 0.16 -44.35
CA LYS A 5 13.20 0.44 -42.98
C LYS A 5 11.68 0.35 -43.00
N THR A 6 11.15 -0.85 -42.80
CA THR A 6 9.71 -1.06 -42.68
C THR A 6 9.30 -0.89 -41.22
N SER A 7 8.43 0.10 -41.03
CA SER A 7 7.79 0.58 -39.82
C SER A 7 7.13 -0.50 -38.95
N TRP A 8 7.58 -0.64 -37.70
CA TRP A 8 6.94 -1.44 -36.64
C TRP A 8 5.95 -0.64 -35.79
N TRP A 9 5.29 0.38 -36.35
CA TRP A 9 4.39 1.29 -35.62
C TRP A 9 2.94 1.32 -36.14
N MET A 10 2.49 0.30 -36.87
CA MET A 10 1.08 0.17 -37.28
C MET A 10 0.45 -1.14 -36.80
N ALA A 11 0.39 -1.29 -35.47
CA ALA A 11 -0.62 -2.11 -34.81
C ALA A 11 -1.12 -1.39 -33.54
N ALA A 12 -1.33 -0.07 -33.63
CA ALA A 12 -2.32 0.56 -32.79
C ALA A 12 -3.67 0.06 -33.30
N GLY A 13 -4.40 -0.67 -32.46
CA GLY A 13 -5.75 -1.14 -32.78
C GLY A 13 -6.59 0.01 -33.32
N GLN A 14 -7.46 -0.30 -34.29
CA GLN A 14 -8.44 0.67 -34.77
C GLN A 14 -9.16 1.29 -33.56
N PRO A 15 -9.27 2.63 -33.48
CA PRO A 15 -9.98 3.27 -32.39
C PRO A 15 -11.43 2.76 -32.36
N GLY A 16 -11.82 2.10 -31.26
CA GLY A 16 -13.20 1.70 -30.98
C GLY A 16 -13.52 0.20 -30.97
N LYS A 17 -12.59 -0.72 -31.28
CA LYS A 17 -12.86 -2.17 -31.15
C LYS A 17 -12.26 -2.72 -29.86
N LEU A 18 -13.11 -2.89 -28.85
CA LEU A 18 -12.76 -3.53 -27.57
C LEU A 18 -12.27 -4.97 -27.81
N VAL A 19 -11.30 -5.41 -27.00
CA VAL A 19 -10.69 -6.74 -27.09
C VAL A 19 -11.02 -7.52 -25.81
N PRO A 20 -11.34 -8.83 -25.91
CA PRO A 20 -11.45 -9.71 -24.75
C PRO A 20 -10.17 -9.73 -23.90
N MET A 21 -10.17 -9.05 -22.75
CA MET A 21 -9.01 -8.98 -21.85
C MET A 21 -9.40 -9.27 -20.41
N LEU A 22 -8.69 -10.19 -19.76
CA LEU A 22 -8.84 -10.48 -18.34
C LEU A 22 -8.10 -9.40 -17.53
N CYS A 23 -8.72 -8.88 -16.48
CA CYS A 23 -8.07 -8.01 -15.52
C CYS A 23 -7.21 -8.86 -14.55
N ALA A 24 -5.98 -8.46 -14.27
CA ALA A 24 -5.09 -9.23 -13.39
C ALA A 24 -4.25 -8.34 -12.47
N TYR A 25 -4.24 -8.66 -11.17
CA TYR A 25 -3.49 -7.95 -10.15
C TYR A 25 -2.82 -8.93 -9.19
N GLN A 26 -1.50 -8.84 -9.06
CA GLN A 26 -0.75 -9.63 -8.09
C GLN A 26 -0.61 -8.89 -6.75
N ILE A 27 -1.02 -9.52 -5.65
CA ILE A 27 -0.84 -9.04 -4.28
C ILE A 27 0.56 -9.46 -3.78
N GLU A 28 1.27 -8.57 -3.08
CA GLU A 28 2.51 -8.91 -2.37
C GLU A 28 2.32 -8.96 -0.85
N THR A 29 1.57 -8.01 -0.29
CA THR A 29 1.37 -7.87 1.15
C THR A 29 -0.12 -7.79 1.48
N ILE A 30 -0.68 -8.86 2.08
CA ILE A 30 -2.12 -8.97 2.35
C ILE A 30 -2.61 -7.79 3.21
N ASN A 31 -1.98 -7.57 4.37
CA ASN A 31 -2.43 -6.57 5.35
C ASN A 31 -2.34 -5.11 4.87
N ARG A 32 -1.75 -4.87 3.69
CA ARG A 32 -1.59 -3.53 3.10
C ARG A 32 -2.43 -3.34 1.83
N GLU A 33 -2.59 -4.40 1.04
CA GLU A 33 -3.07 -4.28 -0.34
C GLU A 33 -4.42 -4.98 -0.56
N LEU A 34 -4.74 -6.04 0.20
CA LEU A 34 -5.86 -6.92 -0.11
C LEU A 34 -7.19 -6.17 -0.19
N ASP A 35 -7.55 -5.40 0.84
CA ASP A 35 -8.86 -4.75 0.91
C ASP A 35 -9.06 -3.74 -0.22
N GLY A 36 -8.04 -2.92 -0.51
CA GLY A 36 -8.09 -1.96 -1.63
C GLY A 36 -8.23 -2.64 -3.00
N ILE A 37 -7.58 -3.79 -3.18
CA ILE A 37 -7.67 -4.58 -4.41
C ILE A 37 -9.03 -5.28 -4.54
N LEU A 38 -9.60 -5.78 -3.44
CA LEU A 38 -10.94 -6.36 -3.45
C LEU A 38 -12.01 -5.30 -3.72
N TYR A 39 -11.87 -4.11 -3.14
CA TYR A 39 -12.72 -2.97 -3.44
C TYR A 39 -12.61 -2.57 -4.92
N PHE A 40 -11.39 -2.53 -5.46
CA PHE A 40 -11.18 -2.31 -6.88
C PHE A 40 -11.79 -3.40 -7.77
N ALA A 41 -11.72 -4.67 -7.35
CA ALA A 41 -12.36 -5.78 -8.06
C ALA A 41 -13.89 -5.61 -8.16
N LEU A 42 -14.55 -5.06 -7.14
CA LEU A 42 -15.99 -4.75 -7.18
C LEU A 42 -16.31 -3.67 -8.22
N HIS A 43 -15.47 -2.63 -8.33
CA HIS A 43 -15.62 -1.59 -9.36
C HIS A 43 -15.38 -2.12 -10.77
N LEU A 44 -14.39 -2.99 -10.96
CA LEU A 44 -14.20 -3.69 -12.24
C LEU A 44 -15.41 -4.59 -12.57
N ALA A 45 -15.95 -5.29 -11.57
CA ALA A 45 -17.13 -6.12 -11.75
C ALA A 45 -18.37 -5.29 -12.14
N ALA A 46 -18.50 -4.06 -11.63
CA ALA A 46 -19.55 -3.12 -12.04
C ALA A 46 -19.43 -2.69 -13.52
N LYS A 47 -18.26 -2.88 -14.13
CA LYS A 47 -18.02 -2.69 -15.58
C LYS A 47 -18.10 -4.01 -16.36
N GLY A 48 -18.55 -5.09 -15.74
CA GLY A 48 -18.60 -6.43 -16.35
C GLY A 48 -17.23 -7.09 -16.52
N LEU A 49 -16.17 -6.58 -15.87
CA LEU A 49 -14.81 -7.08 -16.03
C LEU A 49 -14.42 -8.01 -14.88
N PRO A 50 -14.15 -9.31 -15.14
CA PRO A 50 -13.66 -10.23 -14.12
C PRO A 50 -12.18 -10.00 -13.84
N MET A 51 -11.76 -10.28 -12.60
CA MET A 51 -10.41 -10.00 -12.12
C MET A 51 -9.74 -11.24 -11.51
N LEU A 52 -8.55 -11.55 -12.00
CA LEU A 52 -7.64 -12.54 -11.42
C LEU A 52 -6.77 -11.89 -10.35
N VAL A 53 -6.86 -12.37 -9.12
CA VAL A 53 -6.18 -11.80 -7.95
C VAL A 53 -5.52 -12.89 -7.09
N GLY A 54 -4.39 -12.57 -6.48
CA GLY A 54 -3.69 -13.52 -5.63
C GLY A 54 -2.19 -13.30 -5.55
N ASP A 55 -1.47 -14.33 -5.13
CA ASP A 55 -0.01 -14.29 -5.03
C ASP A 55 0.69 -14.39 -6.41
N ARG A 56 1.99 -14.71 -6.41
CA ARG A 56 2.81 -14.88 -7.63
C ARG A 56 2.26 -15.86 -8.67
N MET A 57 1.30 -16.71 -8.33
CA MET A 57 0.60 -17.56 -9.28
C MET A 57 -0.19 -16.76 -10.32
N VAL A 58 -0.68 -15.56 -9.99
CA VAL A 58 -1.34 -14.64 -10.94
C VAL A 58 -0.43 -14.37 -12.14
N SER A 59 0.82 -13.96 -11.90
CA SER A 59 1.81 -13.75 -12.95
C SER A 59 2.07 -15.01 -13.79
N ARG A 60 1.98 -16.21 -13.20
CA ARG A 60 2.16 -17.46 -13.96
C ARG A 60 0.99 -17.75 -14.88
N TYR A 61 -0.24 -17.54 -14.41
CA TYR A 61 -1.43 -17.66 -15.24
C TYR A 61 -1.37 -16.69 -16.42
N VAL A 62 -1.10 -15.42 -16.14
CA VAL A 62 -1.03 -14.37 -17.17
C VAL A 62 0.08 -14.65 -18.18
N LEU A 63 1.31 -14.93 -17.72
CA LEU A 63 2.44 -15.13 -18.63
C LEU A 63 2.37 -16.46 -19.38
N GLY A 64 1.65 -17.45 -18.84
CA GLY A 64 1.49 -18.78 -19.43
C GLY A 64 0.46 -18.88 -20.55
N HIS A 65 -0.40 -17.87 -20.74
CA HIS A 65 -1.37 -17.81 -21.84
C HIS A 65 -0.96 -16.77 -22.88
N ASN A 66 -1.42 -16.92 -24.12
CA ASN A 66 -1.15 -15.97 -25.20
C ASN A 66 -2.21 -14.87 -25.33
N ASN A 67 -3.31 -14.97 -24.59
CA ASN A 67 -4.38 -13.99 -24.65
C ASN A 67 -3.96 -12.67 -23.95
N PRO A 68 -4.36 -11.51 -24.50
CA PRO A 68 -4.09 -10.23 -23.89
C PRO A 68 -4.82 -10.08 -22.53
N VAL A 69 -4.26 -9.23 -21.67
CA VAL A 69 -4.78 -8.91 -20.34
C VAL A 69 -4.68 -7.41 -20.08
N ILE A 70 -5.50 -6.92 -19.16
CA ILE A 70 -5.22 -5.68 -18.44
C ILE A 70 -4.41 -6.06 -17.19
N TRP A 71 -3.13 -5.74 -17.21
CA TRP A 71 -2.21 -5.98 -16.11
C TRP A 71 -2.09 -4.75 -15.23
N PHE A 72 -2.48 -4.89 -13.97
CA PHE A 72 -2.28 -3.86 -12.96
C PHE A 72 -0.90 -4.02 -12.32
N ASP A 73 0.06 -3.26 -12.82
CA ASP A 73 1.44 -3.29 -12.31
C ASP A 73 1.52 -2.44 -11.04
N LYS A 74 1.67 -3.09 -9.89
CA LYS A 74 1.78 -2.40 -8.60
C LYS A 74 3.16 -1.84 -8.30
N ASP A 75 4.20 -2.25 -9.04
CA ASP A 75 5.58 -1.82 -8.83
C ASP A 75 6.14 -1.23 -10.13
N GLN A 76 7.29 -1.70 -10.61
CA GLN A 76 7.89 -1.31 -11.89
C GLN A 76 8.47 -2.55 -12.58
N HIS A 77 7.68 -3.63 -12.69
CA HIS A 77 8.17 -4.93 -13.17
C HIS A 77 8.35 -4.94 -14.69
N LYS A 78 9.40 -4.24 -15.17
CA LYS A 78 9.73 -4.06 -16.60
C LYS A 78 9.55 -5.35 -17.43
N LYS A 79 10.16 -6.46 -17.01
CA LYS A 79 10.11 -7.74 -17.75
C LYS A 79 8.71 -8.31 -17.92
N THR A 80 7.85 -8.13 -16.91
CA THR A 80 6.46 -8.58 -17.00
C THR A 80 5.71 -7.66 -17.94
N ASN A 81 5.83 -6.34 -17.76
CA ASN A 81 5.11 -5.36 -18.55
C ASN A 81 5.45 -5.45 -20.04
N GLU A 82 6.73 -5.58 -20.40
CA GLU A 82 7.17 -5.79 -21.79
C GLU A 82 6.49 -7.00 -22.43
N ARG A 83 6.36 -8.11 -21.68
CA ARG A 83 5.70 -9.33 -22.17
C ARG A 83 4.19 -9.17 -22.32
N ILE A 84 3.54 -8.38 -21.44
CA ILE A 84 2.11 -8.07 -21.56
C ILE A 84 1.88 -7.22 -22.81
N LEU A 85 2.64 -6.13 -22.96
CA LEU A 85 2.54 -5.22 -24.11
C LEU A 85 2.84 -5.95 -25.43
N ALA A 86 3.85 -6.84 -25.46
CA ALA A 86 4.18 -7.64 -26.64
C ALA A 86 3.07 -8.61 -27.07
N LYS A 87 2.14 -8.97 -26.17
CA LYS A 87 0.94 -9.78 -26.47
C LYS A 87 -0.29 -8.92 -26.83
N GLY A 88 -0.12 -7.61 -26.96
CA GLY A 88 -1.22 -6.67 -27.19
C GLY A 88 -2.07 -6.40 -25.94
N GLY A 89 -1.56 -6.74 -24.74
CA GLY A 89 -2.22 -6.41 -23.49
C GLY A 89 -1.99 -4.94 -23.09
N VAL A 90 -2.69 -4.54 -22.03
CA VAL A 90 -2.62 -3.20 -21.44
C VAL A 90 -1.91 -3.29 -20.10
N VAL A 91 -1.09 -2.29 -19.79
CA VAL A 91 -0.42 -2.18 -18.49
C VAL A 91 -0.81 -0.87 -17.84
N LEU A 92 -1.58 -0.96 -16.76
CA LEU A 92 -1.95 0.17 -15.90
C LEU A 92 -1.09 0.10 -14.64
N ASN A 93 -0.15 1.03 -14.48
CA ASN A 93 0.74 1.04 -13.33
C ASN A 93 0.09 1.79 -12.17
N ILE A 94 -0.13 1.10 -11.05
CA ILE A 94 -0.79 1.61 -9.85
C ILE A 94 0.17 1.45 -8.67
N ASN A 95 1.17 2.33 -8.60
CA ASN A 95 2.23 2.20 -7.61
C ASN A 95 1.79 2.71 -6.22
N ALA A 96 1.83 1.82 -5.23
CA ALA A 96 1.45 2.09 -3.84
C ALA A 96 2.50 2.88 -3.03
N GLU A 97 3.67 3.17 -3.59
CA GLU A 97 4.72 4.00 -2.97
C GLU A 97 4.84 5.38 -3.65
N GLY A 98 3.87 5.72 -4.52
CA GLY A 98 3.93 6.88 -5.41
C GLY A 98 4.08 8.25 -4.74
N GLN A 99 3.67 8.43 -3.48
CA GLN A 99 3.78 9.73 -2.81
C GLN A 99 5.20 10.08 -2.36
N GLY A 100 6.00 9.10 -1.91
CA GLY A 100 7.36 9.35 -1.43
C GLY A 100 8.28 9.92 -2.52
N PHE A 101 7.86 9.81 -3.78
CA PHE A 101 8.56 10.32 -4.96
C PHE A 101 8.66 11.85 -5.02
N VAL A 102 7.64 12.61 -4.58
CA VAL A 102 7.59 14.07 -4.81
C VAL A 102 8.73 14.80 -4.10
N ASP A 103 9.05 14.36 -2.89
CA ASP A 103 10.09 14.99 -2.04
C ASP A 103 11.45 14.28 -2.17
N GLN A 104 11.55 13.27 -3.04
CA GLN A 104 12.79 12.52 -3.23
C GLN A 104 13.80 13.23 -4.14
N PRO A 105 15.10 12.92 -4.02
CA PRO A 105 16.13 13.44 -4.92
C PRO A 105 15.79 13.18 -6.40
N ALA A 106 16.18 14.11 -7.27
CA ALA A 106 15.88 14.07 -8.70
C ALA A 106 16.33 12.77 -9.39
N GLU A 107 17.37 12.09 -8.88
CA GLU A 107 17.78 10.78 -9.41
C GLU A 107 16.73 9.69 -9.14
N MET A 108 16.18 9.61 -7.92
CA MET A 108 15.12 8.66 -7.60
C MET A 108 13.86 8.98 -8.41
N GLN A 109 13.58 10.27 -8.62
CA GLN A 109 12.48 10.68 -9.47
C GLN A 109 12.68 10.21 -10.93
N ARG A 110 13.88 10.41 -11.49
CA ARG A 110 14.21 9.89 -12.83
C ARG A 110 14.13 8.37 -12.91
N ASN A 111 14.56 7.67 -11.85
CA ASN A 111 14.49 6.21 -11.81
C ASN A 111 13.04 5.73 -11.83
N PHE A 112 12.17 6.33 -11.03
CA PHE A 112 10.75 6.00 -11.05
C PHE A 112 10.09 6.30 -12.40
N ALA A 113 10.45 7.43 -13.04
CA ALA A 113 9.90 7.84 -14.33
C ALA A 113 10.19 6.84 -15.47
N LYS A 114 11.23 5.99 -15.36
CA LYS A 114 11.59 4.98 -16.38
C LYS A 114 10.47 3.97 -16.67
N VAL A 115 9.53 3.78 -15.73
CA VAL A 115 8.39 2.88 -15.94
C VAL A 115 7.51 3.32 -17.11
N ILE A 116 7.52 4.62 -17.48
CA ILE A 116 6.70 5.20 -18.56
C ILE A 116 6.91 4.51 -19.92
N ASP A 117 8.09 3.93 -20.13
CA ASP A 117 8.46 3.21 -21.37
C ASP A 117 7.79 1.84 -21.49
N TYR A 118 7.32 1.29 -20.37
CA TYR A 118 6.82 -0.08 -20.26
C TYR A 118 5.41 -0.11 -19.68
N VAL A 119 4.62 0.94 -19.91
CA VAL A 119 3.22 1.01 -19.46
C VAL A 119 2.34 1.62 -20.55
N THR A 120 1.06 1.26 -20.53
CA THR A 120 0.03 1.97 -21.29
C THR A 120 -0.32 3.26 -20.57
N THR A 121 -0.54 3.19 -19.26
CA THR A 121 -0.83 4.35 -18.41
C THR A 121 -0.11 4.21 -17.07
N LEU A 122 0.48 5.32 -16.63
CA LEU A 122 1.02 5.51 -15.29
C LEU A 122 -0.01 6.26 -14.44
N CYS A 123 -0.69 5.53 -13.56
CA CYS A 123 -1.67 6.06 -12.63
C CYS A 123 -0.96 6.68 -11.42
N VAL A 124 -1.17 7.98 -11.20
CA VAL A 124 -0.49 8.75 -10.16
C VAL A 124 -1.48 9.29 -9.12
N TRP A 125 -0.99 9.56 -7.93
CA TRP A 125 -1.83 9.85 -6.77
C TRP A 125 -2.51 11.22 -6.86
N GLY A 126 -1.84 12.22 -7.42
CA GLY A 126 -2.34 13.60 -7.47
C GLY A 126 -1.54 14.47 -8.45
N ASP A 127 -2.01 15.70 -8.65
CA ASP A 127 -1.44 16.65 -9.60
C ASP A 127 0.03 16.98 -9.32
N LYS A 128 0.42 17.08 -8.04
CA LYS A 128 1.83 17.31 -7.66
C LYS A 128 2.74 16.25 -8.25
N GLN A 129 2.36 14.98 -8.12
CA GLN A 129 3.15 13.87 -8.67
C GLN A 129 3.14 13.90 -10.21
N ALA A 130 1.98 14.15 -10.82
CA ALA A 130 1.85 14.24 -12.27
C ALA A 130 2.73 15.34 -12.86
N ASN A 131 2.72 16.53 -12.26
CA ASN A 131 3.47 17.68 -12.73
C ASN A 131 4.98 17.44 -12.64
N THR A 132 5.46 16.86 -11.52
CA THR A 132 6.87 16.46 -11.40
C THR A 132 7.27 15.46 -12.48
N LEU A 133 6.44 14.43 -12.73
CA LEU A 133 6.72 13.42 -13.75
C LEU A 133 6.71 13.99 -15.16
N ARG A 134 5.75 14.87 -15.49
CA ARG A 134 5.70 15.55 -16.81
C ARG A 134 6.93 16.41 -17.06
N GLY A 135 7.53 16.99 -16.03
CA GLY A 135 8.81 17.70 -16.14
C GLY A 135 10.03 16.79 -16.43
N ILE A 136 9.89 15.47 -16.23
CA ILE A 136 10.97 14.49 -16.40
C ILE A 136 10.80 13.67 -17.67
N VAL A 137 9.57 13.25 -17.99
CA VAL A 137 9.31 12.37 -19.14
C VAL A 137 9.25 13.16 -20.46
N PRO A 138 9.62 12.54 -21.60
CA PRO A 138 9.48 13.15 -22.91
C PRO A 138 8.03 13.58 -23.22
N ILE A 139 7.87 14.66 -23.98
CA ILE A 139 6.57 15.29 -24.28
C ILE A 139 5.57 14.30 -24.90
N GLU A 140 6.05 13.41 -25.75
CA GLU A 140 5.26 12.40 -26.47
C GLU A 140 4.77 11.23 -25.58
N LYS A 141 5.15 11.22 -24.30
CA LYS A 141 4.72 10.21 -23.31
C LYS A 141 3.95 10.82 -22.14
N GLN A 142 3.78 12.14 -22.10
CA GLN A 142 3.11 12.82 -20.99
C GLN A 142 1.62 12.49 -20.91
N ASP A 143 0.99 12.14 -22.03
CA ASP A 143 -0.38 11.67 -22.15
C ASP A 143 -0.63 10.33 -21.45
N ARG A 144 0.43 9.54 -21.23
CA ARG A 144 0.36 8.30 -20.45
C ARG A 144 0.25 8.52 -18.94
N ILE A 145 0.39 9.75 -18.44
CA ILE A 145 0.31 10.05 -17.00
C ILE A 145 -1.13 10.47 -16.67
N ALA A 146 -1.81 9.65 -15.87
CA ALA A 146 -3.18 9.89 -15.43
C ALA A 146 -3.26 10.10 -13.93
N VAL A 147 -3.89 11.21 -13.50
CA VAL A 147 -4.17 11.48 -12.10
C VAL A 147 -5.42 10.69 -11.69
N THR A 148 -5.23 9.64 -10.90
CA THR A 148 -6.30 8.70 -10.53
C THR A 148 -6.50 8.61 -9.03
N GLY A 149 -5.48 8.92 -8.24
CA GLY A 149 -5.43 8.46 -6.85
C GLY A 149 -5.00 6.99 -6.78
N HIS A 150 -5.19 6.36 -5.62
CA HIS A 150 -4.86 4.96 -5.42
C HIS A 150 -6.00 4.20 -4.72
N PRO A 151 -6.46 3.03 -5.21
CA PRO A 151 -7.63 2.32 -4.67
C PRO A 151 -7.58 2.05 -3.17
N ALA A 152 -6.39 1.82 -2.62
CA ALA A 152 -6.23 1.63 -1.18
C ALA A 152 -6.73 2.83 -0.36
N PHE A 153 -6.61 4.07 -0.83
CA PHE A 153 -7.06 5.25 -0.09
C PHE A 153 -8.52 5.63 -0.31
N ASP A 154 -9.25 4.92 -1.19
CA ASP A 154 -10.73 5.06 -1.20
C ASP A 154 -11.33 4.53 0.11
N LEU A 155 -10.67 3.53 0.71
CA LEU A 155 -11.09 2.87 1.93
C LEU A 155 -10.81 3.66 3.21
N VAL A 156 -10.18 4.85 3.13
CA VAL A 156 -10.05 5.74 4.30
C VAL A 156 -11.18 6.76 4.38
N ALA A 157 -12.17 6.68 3.49
CA ALA A 157 -13.39 7.47 3.61
C ALA A 157 -14.20 7.01 4.85
N PRO A 158 -14.86 7.93 5.58
CA PRO A 158 -15.58 7.60 6.83
C PRO A 158 -16.61 6.47 6.70
N LYS A 159 -17.21 6.28 5.53
CA LYS A 159 -18.17 5.18 5.27
C LYS A 159 -17.57 3.78 5.45
N PHE A 160 -16.25 3.64 5.36
CA PHE A 160 -15.55 2.37 5.56
C PHE A 160 -15.05 2.17 6.98
N THR A 161 -15.21 3.14 7.89
CA THR A 161 -14.81 2.97 9.29
C THR A 161 -15.43 1.70 9.92
N PRO A 162 -16.75 1.43 9.77
CA PRO A 162 -17.34 0.20 10.32
C PRO A 162 -16.76 -1.10 9.71
N TYR A 163 -16.27 -1.07 8.47
CA TYR A 163 -15.64 -2.24 7.84
C TYR A 163 -14.31 -2.61 8.53
N PHE A 164 -13.58 -1.60 9.02
CA PHE A 164 -12.31 -1.79 9.71
C PHE A 164 -12.46 -1.96 11.23
N GLU A 165 -13.64 -1.70 11.81
CA GLU A 165 -13.88 -2.01 13.22
C GLU A 165 -13.68 -3.50 13.47
N ASN A 166 -12.67 -3.83 14.26
CA ASN A 166 -12.33 -5.21 14.59
C ASN A 166 -12.86 -5.51 16.01
N PRO A 167 -13.86 -6.41 16.15
CA PRO A 167 -14.44 -6.74 17.45
C PRO A 167 -13.39 -7.22 18.46
N ALA A 168 -12.37 -7.98 18.04
CA ALA A 168 -11.35 -8.46 18.97
C ALA A 168 -10.51 -7.31 19.56
N ILE A 169 -10.21 -6.28 18.76
CA ILE A 169 -9.49 -5.08 19.23
C ILE A 169 -10.40 -4.28 20.17
N LYS A 170 -11.66 -4.09 19.80
CA LYS A 170 -12.64 -3.32 20.57
C LYS A 170 -12.98 -3.99 21.91
N ASP A 171 -13.18 -5.29 21.92
CA ASP A 171 -13.50 -6.06 23.12
C ASP A 171 -12.31 -6.10 24.10
N GLU A 172 -11.08 -6.16 23.58
CA GLU A 172 -9.86 -6.21 24.40
C GLU A 172 -9.41 -4.83 24.90
N HIS A 173 -9.57 -3.77 24.08
CA HIS A 173 -8.98 -2.46 24.35
C HIS A 173 -9.96 -1.29 24.45
N GLY A 174 -11.24 -1.52 24.21
CA GLY A 174 -12.24 -0.46 24.14
C GLY A 174 -12.10 0.40 22.88
N GLU A 175 -12.72 1.59 22.92
CA GLU A 175 -12.72 2.57 21.82
C GLU A 175 -12.09 3.91 22.20
N ASP A 176 -11.49 4.00 23.39
CA ASP A 176 -10.90 5.22 23.92
C ASP A 176 -9.37 5.16 24.00
N TYR A 177 -8.75 4.09 23.49
CA TYR A 177 -7.30 3.92 23.49
C TYR A 177 -6.58 4.94 22.59
N ILE A 178 -5.32 5.16 22.91
CA ILE A 178 -4.42 6.05 22.16
C ILE A 178 -3.48 5.18 21.32
N LEU A 179 -3.52 5.35 20.01
CA LEU A 179 -2.67 4.62 19.07
C LEU A 179 -1.43 5.43 18.74
N ILE A 180 -0.26 4.84 18.90
CA ILE A 180 1.04 5.41 18.53
C ILE A 180 1.60 4.59 17.37
N ASN A 181 1.52 5.12 16.16
CA ASN A 181 2.13 4.51 14.97
C ASN A 181 3.54 5.07 14.77
N THR A 182 4.52 4.17 14.61
CA THR A 182 5.92 4.56 14.41
C THR A 182 6.40 4.32 12.97
N SER A 183 7.49 4.98 12.60
CA SER A 183 8.11 4.91 11.26
C SER A 183 9.65 4.88 11.33
N PHE A 184 10.23 4.39 12.44
CA PHE A 184 11.66 4.50 12.75
C PHE A 184 12.51 3.36 12.17
N ALA A 185 12.15 2.90 10.97
CA ALA A 185 12.76 1.73 10.34
C ALA A 185 14.21 1.95 9.86
N MET A 186 14.71 3.20 9.73
CA MET A 186 16.14 3.42 9.46
C MET A 186 16.98 3.18 10.71
N PHE A 187 16.49 3.58 11.89
CA PHE A 187 17.14 3.32 13.16
C PHE A 187 16.94 1.86 13.64
N ASN A 188 15.69 1.44 13.78
CA ASN A 188 15.31 0.19 14.44
C ASN A 188 14.92 -0.90 13.42
N HIS A 189 15.60 -1.01 12.28
CA HIS A 189 15.25 -2.04 11.29
C HIS A 189 15.40 -3.45 11.87
N GLN A 190 14.41 -4.34 11.72
CA GLN A 190 14.45 -5.72 12.25
C GLN A 190 15.59 -6.60 11.68
N MET A 191 16.21 -6.16 10.58
CA MET A 191 17.36 -6.83 9.97
C MET A 191 18.71 -6.18 10.31
N GLY A 192 18.71 -5.05 11.02
CA GLY A 192 19.85 -4.16 11.22
C GLY A 192 20.04 -3.19 10.04
N PHE A 193 20.50 -1.97 10.35
CA PHE A 193 20.70 -0.88 9.39
C PHE A 193 21.69 -1.25 8.27
N ASP A 194 22.92 -1.63 8.63
CA ASP A 194 23.99 -1.95 7.65
C ASP A 194 23.56 -3.01 6.65
N TYR A 195 22.86 -4.04 7.16
CA TYR A 195 22.37 -5.13 6.32
C TYR A 195 21.27 -4.66 5.38
N TYR A 196 20.33 -3.86 5.87
CA TYR A 196 19.24 -3.31 5.08
C TYR A 196 19.79 -2.43 3.94
N VAL A 197 20.69 -1.49 4.26
CA VAL A 197 21.34 -0.62 3.27
C VAL A 197 22.13 -1.43 2.23
N LYS A 198 22.93 -2.42 2.66
CA LYS A 198 23.67 -3.32 1.76
C LYS A 198 22.76 -4.19 0.89
N MET A 199 21.54 -4.49 1.33
CA MET A 199 20.57 -5.22 0.52
C MET A 199 20.00 -4.31 -0.57
N LEU A 200 19.67 -3.06 -0.23
CA LEU A 200 19.14 -2.07 -1.18
C LEU A 200 20.17 -1.70 -2.24
N SER A 201 21.44 -1.51 -1.86
CA SER A 201 22.51 -1.16 -2.82
C SER A 201 22.80 -2.21 -3.89
N LYS A 202 22.26 -3.42 -3.74
CA LYS A 202 22.34 -4.50 -4.74
C LYS A 202 21.19 -4.49 -5.75
N MET A 203 20.15 -3.69 -5.52
CA MET A 203 19.02 -3.56 -6.44
C MET A 203 19.37 -2.52 -7.50
N ASP A 204 19.10 -2.83 -8.77
CA ASP A 204 19.51 -1.98 -9.88
C ASP A 204 18.86 -0.60 -9.83
N GLU A 205 17.65 -0.52 -9.28
CA GLU A 205 16.85 0.70 -9.16
C GLU A 205 17.27 1.55 -7.94
N TRP A 206 18.11 1.03 -7.04
CA TRP A 206 18.44 1.61 -5.73
C TRP A 206 19.97 1.75 -5.54
N LYS A 207 20.74 1.86 -6.64
CA LYS A 207 22.21 1.98 -6.59
C LYS A 207 22.70 3.18 -5.77
N ILE A 208 21.89 4.23 -5.64
CA ILE A 208 22.18 5.39 -4.79
C ILE A 208 22.50 4.99 -3.33
N TYR A 209 21.94 3.88 -2.83
CA TYR A 209 22.23 3.32 -1.50
C TYR A 209 23.67 2.81 -1.33
N GLY A 210 24.45 2.74 -2.41
CA GLY A 210 25.89 2.45 -2.37
C GLY A 210 26.79 3.69 -2.39
N SER A 211 26.23 4.90 -2.56
CA SER A 211 27.03 6.14 -2.63
C SER A 211 27.38 6.68 -1.25
N SER A 212 28.59 7.24 -1.10
CA SER A 212 29.07 7.83 0.17
C SER A 212 28.14 8.92 0.68
N ASP A 213 27.68 9.80 -0.21
CA ASP A 213 26.89 10.98 0.16
C ASP A 213 25.50 10.56 0.64
N HIS A 214 24.89 9.57 -0.02
CA HIS A 214 23.62 9.03 0.44
C HIS A 214 23.76 8.25 1.74
N LEU A 215 24.86 7.52 1.95
CA LEU A 215 25.12 6.85 3.23
C LEU A 215 25.25 7.86 4.37
N ALA A 216 25.95 8.97 4.16
CA ALA A 216 26.04 10.05 5.15
C ALA A 216 24.66 10.63 5.48
N TYR A 217 23.83 10.87 4.46
CA TYR A 217 22.44 11.28 4.66
C TYR A 217 21.61 10.26 5.45
N LEU A 218 21.76 8.97 5.15
CA LEU A 218 21.04 7.91 5.88
C LEU A 218 21.47 7.82 7.35
N GLU A 219 22.73 8.08 7.68
CA GLU A 219 23.20 8.12 9.08
C GLU A 219 22.63 9.32 9.84
N ILE A 220 22.55 10.50 9.21
CA ILE A 220 21.86 11.66 9.80
C ILE A 220 20.39 11.32 10.09
N ARG A 221 19.70 10.76 9.10
CA ARG A 221 18.31 10.31 9.24
C ARG A 221 18.15 9.25 10.33
N ARG A 222 19.08 8.31 10.43
CA ARG A 222 19.11 7.27 11.46
C ARG A 222 19.24 7.88 12.85
N ALA A 223 20.16 8.82 13.06
CA ALA A 223 20.36 9.50 14.34
C ALA A 223 19.16 10.38 14.74
N HIS A 224 18.49 10.99 13.77
CA HIS A 224 17.22 11.69 14.02
C HIS A 224 16.13 10.69 14.45
N GLN A 225 15.93 9.60 13.69
CA GLN A 225 14.93 8.58 14.03
C GLN A 225 15.19 7.92 15.40
N GLU A 226 16.45 7.74 15.80
CA GLU A 226 16.79 7.21 17.13
C GLU A 226 16.28 8.11 18.25
N ARG A 227 16.61 9.41 18.20
CA ARG A 227 16.17 10.38 19.20
C ARG A 227 14.65 10.48 19.24
N THR A 228 14.00 10.56 18.07
CA THR A 228 12.53 10.61 17.98
C THR A 228 11.88 9.33 18.51
N ALA A 229 12.44 8.15 18.23
CA ALA A 229 11.94 6.88 18.77
C ALA A 229 11.98 6.83 20.31
N LEU A 230 13.06 7.33 20.92
CA LEU A 230 13.17 7.43 22.37
C LEU A 230 12.15 8.42 22.95
N ALA A 231 11.97 9.58 22.32
CA ALA A 231 10.95 10.54 22.74
C ALA A 231 9.52 9.99 22.63
N PHE A 232 9.25 9.11 21.66
CA PHE A 232 7.98 8.39 21.55
C PHE A 232 7.75 7.39 22.70
N ILE A 233 8.80 6.73 23.18
CA ILE A 233 8.73 5.89 24.40
C ILE A 233 8.37 6.75 25.61
N ASP A 234 9.01 7.91 25.75
CA ASP A 234 8.75 8.83 26.88
C ASP A 234 7.35 9.43 26.81
N LEU A 235 6.87 9.76 25.61
CA LEU A 235 5.49 10.14 25.38
C LEU A 235 4.54 9.01 25.82
N ALA A 236 4.76 7.78 25.36
CA ALA A 236 3.91 6.64 25.72
C ALA A 236 3.84 6.43 27.24
N LYS A 237 4.98 6.51 27.94
CA LYS A 237 5.06 6.44 29.41
C LYS A 237 4.35 7.60 30.12
N THR A 238 4.34 8.78 29.50
CA THR A 238 3.68 9.96 30.08
C THR A 238 2.17 9.85 29.90
N LEU A 239 1.71 9.48 28.71
CA LEU A 239 0.30 9.20 28.42
C LEU A 239 -0.24 8.07 29.29
N SER A 240 0.55 7.01 29.51
CA SER A 240 0.11 5.87 30.32
C SER A 240 -0.11 6.22 31.79
N LYS A 241 0.60 7.24 32.31
CA LYS A 241 0.42 7.77 33.67
C LYS A 241 -0.74 8.76 33.75
N GLN A 242 -0.92 9.59 32.72
CA GLN A 242 -2.03 10.55 32.66
C GLN A 242 -3.38 9.86 32.48
N PHE A 243 -3.42 8.79 31.68
CA PHE A 243 -4.61 8.01 31.37
C PHE A 243 -4.45 6.57 31.85
N PRO A 244 -4.47 6.31 33.17
CA PRO A 244 -4.24 4.96 33.72
C PRO A 244 -5.30 3.95 33.28
N ASP A 245 -6.53 4.41 33.01
CA ASP A 245 -7.65 3.59 32.59
C ASP A 245 -7.72 3.37 31.07
N ARG A 246 -6.82 4.01 30.30
CA ARG A 246 -6.75 3.86 28.85
C ARG A 246 -5.56 3.00 28.45
N HIS A 247 -5.75 2.21 27.40
CA HIS A 247 -4.63 1.54 26.74
C HIS A 247 -3.86 2.51 25.85
N ILE A 248 -2.54 2.39 25.87
CA ILE A 248 -1.62 3.07 24.96
C ILE A 248 -1.04 2.00 24.04
N ILE A 249 -1.50 2.00 22.78
CA ILE A 249 -1.09 1.01 21.80
C ILE A 249 0.10 1.56 21.02
N ILE A 250 1.30 1.02 21.24
CA ILE A 250 2.44 1.27 20.35
C ILE A 250 2.39 0.24 19.24
N ARG A 251 2.26 0.71 17.99
CA ARG A 251 2.24 -0.14 16.80
C ARG A 251 3.46 0.12 15.93
N PRO A 252 4.53 -0.67 16.08
CA PRO A 252 5.74 -0.46 15.31
C PRO A 252 5.54 -0.70 13.81
N HIS A 253 6.23 0.06 12.95
CA HIS A 253 6.23 -0.21 11.51
C HIS A 253 6.62 -1.67 11.23
N PRO A 254 6.08 -2.34 10.18
CA PRO A 254 6.42 -3.73 9.88
C PRO A 254 7.92 -3.99 9.76
N GLY A 255 8.69 -3.01 9.27
CA GLY A 255 10.15 -3.07 9.16
C GLY A 255 10.91 -2.97 10.49
N GLU A 256 10.29 -2.52 11.58
CA GLU A 256 10.97 -2.22 12.85
C GLU A 256 11.13 -3.43 13.77
N GLY A 257 12.10 -3.42 14.69
CA GLY A 257 12.22 -4.42 15.74
C GLY A 257 11.21 -4.21 16.86
N LYS A 258 10.27 -5.15 17.07
CA LYS A 258 9.28 -5.07 18.17
C LYS A 258 9.97 -5.05 19.55
N GLN A 259 11.08 -5.78 19.70
CA GLN A 259 11.79 -5.94 20.97
C GLN A 259 12.31 -4.61 21.53
N PHE A 260 12.76 -3.69 20.68
CA PHE A 260 13.22 -2.36 21.09
C PHE A 260 12.21 -1.64 22.00
N TYR A 261 10.93 -1.72 21.63
CA TYR A 261 9.82 -1.13 22.37
C TYR A 261 9.54 -1.91 23.65
N LEU A 262 9.39 -3.23 23.55
CA LEU A 262 9.11 -4.11 24.69
C LEU A 262 10.13 -3.97 25.82
N ASP A 263 11.42 -3.84 25.50
CA ASP A 263 12.49 -3.70 26.49
C ASP A 263 12.45 -2.36 27.24
N ARG A 264 11.70 -1.37 26.72
CA ARG A 264 11.72 0.02 27.19
C ARG A 264 10.41 0.48 27.78
N VAL A 265 9.31 -0.21 27.47
CA VAL A 265 8.00 0.02 28.09
C VAL A 265 7.86 -0.89 29.30
N GLY A 266 7.38 -0.34 30.42
CA GLY A 266 7.21 -1.08 31.67
C GLY A 266 5.85 -0.91 32.32
N SER A 267 4.93 -0.18 31.67
CA SER A 267 3.59 0.09 32.20
C SER A 267 2.61 -0.97 31.70
N PRO A 268 1.73 -1.51 32.56
CA PRO A 268 0.80 -2.58 32.16
C PRO A 268 -0.24 -2.14 31.13
N ASN A 269 -0.57 -0.85 31.06
CA ASN A 269 -1.50 -0.28 30.08
C ASN A 269 -0.82 0.16 28.77
N ILE A 270 0.48 -0.14 28.57
CA ILE A 270 1.15 0.05 27.27
C ILE A 270 1.23 -1.30 26.57
N ILE A 271 0.58 -1.40 25.41
CA ILE A 271 0.58 -2.61 24.59
C ILE A 271 1.43 -2.36 23.34
N VAL A 272 2.41 -3.23 23.10
CA VAL A 272 3.20 -3.21 21.85
C VAL A 272 2.68 -4.32 20.95
N THR A 273 2.19 -3.98 19.75
CA THR A 273 1.64 -4.96 18.81
C THR A 273 1.95 -4.62 17.35
N LYS A 274 1.97 -5.65 16.51
CA LYS A 274 2.05 -5.54 15.04
C LYS A 274 0.90 -6.27 14.34
N ASP A 275 -0.05 -6.75 15.14
CA ASP A 275 -1.12 -7.61 14.67
C ASP A 275 -2.15 -6.77 13.90
N GLY A 276 -2.80 -7.38 12.92
CA GLY A 276 -3.77 -6.68 12.06
C GLY A 276 -3.17 -5.57 11.17
N SER A 277 -4.04 -4.97 10.38
CA SER A 277 -3.78 -3.78 9.56
C SER A 277 -3.77 -2.52 10.43
N ALA A 278 -3.10 -1.46 9.97
CA ALA A 278 -3.12 -0.18 10.69
C ALA A 278 -4.54 0.40 10.78
N ARG A 279 -5.37 0.19 9.76
CA ARG A 279 -6.74 0.70 9.68
C ARG A 279 -7.67 0.10 10.71
N GLU A 280 -7.49 -1.18 11.05
CA GLU A 280 -8.25 -1.82 12.13
C GLU A 280 -7.98 -1.15 13.49
N TRP A 281 -6.73 -0.78 13.76
CA TRP A 281 -6.38 -0.01 14.97
C TRP A 281 -6.80 1.45 14.88
N ILE A 282 -6.75 2.07 13.70
CA ILE A 282 -7.19 3.46 13.55
C ILE A 282 -8.71 3.56 13.77
N ALA A 283 -9.49 2.61 13.24
CA ALA A 283 -10.96 2.63 13.25
C ALA A 283 -11.55 2.77 14.66
N SER A 284 -10.93 2.14 15.67
CA SER A 284 -11.40 2.18 17.06
C SER A 284 -10.55 3.05 17.99
N ALA A 285 -9.48 3.69 17.50
CA ALA A 285 -8.69 4.61 18.32
C ALA A 285 -9.45 5.93 18.58
N ALA A 286 -9.27 6.50 19.77
CA ALA A 286 -9.71 7.87 20.08
C ALA A 286 -8.74 8.91 19.52
N ALA A 287 -7.43 8.64 19.61
CA ALA A 287 -6.38 9.50 19.08
C ALA A 287 -5.28 8.67 18.42
N VAL A 288 -4.70 9.21 17.35
CA VAL A 288 -3.56 8.63 16.65
C VAL A 288 -2.39 9.59 16.72
N VAL A 289 -1.31 9.16 17.37
CA VAL A 289 -0.02 9.86 17.39
C VAL A 289 0.88 9.22 16.34
N HIS A 290 1.52 10.05 15.52
CA HIS A 290 2.49 9.59 14.53
C HIS A 290 3.60 10.61 14.34
N HIS A 291 4.64 10.18 13.62
CA HIS A 291 5.64 11.05 13.04
C HIS A 291 6.00 10.53 11.66
N ASP A 292 5.83 11.35 10.62
CA ASP A 292 6.29 11.03 9.27
C ASP A 292 5.78 9.67 8.76
N CYS A 293 4.49 9.38 8.97
CA CYS A 293 3.89 8.11 8.60
C CYS A 293 2.63 8.32 7.76
N THR A 294 2.47 7.53 6.70
CA THR A 294 1.25 7.52 5.88
C THR A 294 -0.01 7.19 6.70
N THR A 295 0.14 6.45 7.81
CA THR A 295 -0.97 6.15 8.73
C THR A 295 -1.58 7.40 9.37
N GLY A 296 -0.82 8.50 9.53
CA GLY A 296 -1.37 9.77 9.99
C GLY A 296 -2.35 10.39 8.99
N MET A 297 -2.05 10.30 7.70
CA MET A 297 -2.96 10.68 6.61
C MET A 297 -4.21 9.79 6.58
N GLU A 298 -4.05 8.47 6.72
CA GLU A 298 -5.17 7.53 6.79
C GLU A 298 -6.09 7.86 7.97
N ALA A 299 -5.52 8.04 9.17
CA ALA A 299 -6.28 8.40 10.37
C ALA A 299 -7.02 9.73 10.25
N MET A 300 -6.40 10.73 9.65
CA MET A 300 -7.04 12.03 9.42
C MET A 300 -8.23 11.89 8.46
N LEU A 301 -8.07 11.15 7.36
CA LEU A 301 -9.14 10.94 6.38
C LEU A 301 -10.30 10.11 6.96
N MET A 302 -10.00 9.18 7.87
CA MET A 302 -10.97 8.42 8.67
C MET A 302 -11.64 9.25 9.80
N GLY A 303 -11.29 10.53 9.95
CA GLY A 303 -11.93 11.45 10.89
C GLY A 303 -11.44 11.34 12.33
N LYS A 304 -10.24 10.80 12.56
CA LYS A 304 -9.66 10.66 13.91
C LYS A 304 -8.93 11.94 14.35
N LEU A 305 -8.79 12.11 15.68
CA LEU A 305 -7.83 13.04 16.24
C LEU A 305 -6.43 12.54 15.89
N VAL A 306 -5.65 13.35 15.17
CA VAL A 306 -4.30 13.00 14.74
C VAL A 306 -3.31 14.01 15.29
N LEU A 307 -2.34 13.52 16.05
CA LEU A 307 -1.24 14.31 16.58
C LEU A 307 0.04 13.96 15.83
N GLN A 308 0.65 14.96 15.22
CA GLN A 308 2.00 14.87 14.66
C GLN A 308 2.98 15.24 15.76
N TYR A 309 3.61 14.24 16.37
CA TYR A 309 4.57 14.48 17.44
C TYR A 309 5.96 14.75 16.86
N GLU A 310 6.46 15.95 17.13
CA GLU A 310 7.74 16.46 16.63
C GLU A 310 8.51 17.11 17.78
N PRO A 311 9.13 16.31 18.66
CA PRO A 311 9.82 16.80 19.86
C PRO A 311 11.16 17.48 19.56
N TYR A 312 11.69 17.32 18.35
CA TYR A 312 12.95 17.92 17.92
C TYR A 312 12.74 18.65 16.61
N GLU A 313 13.35 19.82 16.48
CA GLU A 313 13.35 20.57 15.23
C GLU A 313 14.25 19.90 14.18
N GLY A 314 13.91 20.12 12.91
CA GLY A 314 14.64 19.62 11.75
C GLY A 314 13.92 18.44 11.08
N THR A 315 13.54 18.64 9.83
CA THR A 315 12.91 17.60 8.98
C THR A 315 13.95 16.81 8.18
N GLU A 316 15.21 16.75 8.65
CA GLU A 316 16.30 16.12 7.90
C GLU A 316 16.01 14.63 7.69
N GLY A 317 15.52 14.33 6.49
CA GLY A 317 15.15 12.98 6.06
C GLY A 317 13.73 12.52 6.42
N SER A 318 12.83 13.46 6.78
CA SER A 318 11.39 13.20 6.92
C SER A 318 10.64 13.56 5.64
N ALA A 319 9.53 12.87 5.33
CA ALA A 319 8.67 13.23 4.20
C ALA A 319 7.87 14.50 4.55
N THR A 320 8.13 15.58 3.82
CA THR A 320 7.67 16.93 4.16
C THR A 320 6.15 17.07 4.19
N LEU A 321 5.45 16.26 3.40
CA LEU A 321 3.99 16.21 3.44
C LEU A 321 3.48 15.54 4.73
N MET A 322 4.06 14.40 5.11
CA MET A 322 3.56 13.58 6.22
C MET A 322 3.84 14.23 7.57
N THR A 323 4.97 14.92 7.72
CA THR A 323 5.24 15.77 8.90
C THR A 323 4.27 16.95 9.00
N GLY A 324 3.51 17.22 7.95
CA GLY A 324 2.51 18.26 7.91
C GLY A 324 1.07 17.82 8.19
N ILE A 325 0.84 16.56 8.63
CA ILE A 325 -0.49 15.98 8.83
C ILE A 325 -0.82 15.77 10.30
N GLY A 326 -1.91 16.39 10.75
CA GLY A 326 -2.38 16.36 12.14
C GLY A 326 -2.07 17.66 12.88
N GLN A 327 -2.49 17.74 14.14
CA GLN A 327 -2.10 18.82 15.04
C GLN A 327 -0.65 18.60 15.46
N ARG A 328 0.20 19.57 15.14
CA ARG A 328 1.60 19.54 15.53
C ARG A 328 1.70 19.69 17.05
N VAL A 329 2.39 18.75 17.69
CA VAL A 329 2.70 18.77 19.12
C VAL A 329 4.19 18.52 19.34
N THR A 330 4.80 19.29 20.22
CA THR A 330 6.26 19.25 20.46
C THR A 330 6.62 18.71 21.85
N SER A 331 5.62 18.53 22.72
CA SER A 331 5.82 17.99 24.06
C SER A 331 4.70 17.02 24.46
N PRO A 332 4.95 16.12 25.43
CA PRO A 332 3.89 15.27 25.99
C PRO A 332 2.73 16.05 26.61
N ILE A 333 2.99 17.24 27.16
CA ILE A 333 1.96 18.08 27.78
C ILE A 333 0.99 18.61 26.72
N GLU A 334 1.49 19.09 25.59
CA GLU A 334 0.65 19.50 24.45
C GLU A 334 -0.17 18.33 23.91
N ALA A 335 0.43 17.15 23.80
CA ALA A 335 -0.27 15.95 23.35
C ALA A 335 -1.43 15.58 24.29
N ILE A 336 -1.20 15.63 25.61
CA ILE A 336 -2.24 15.41 26.62
C ILE A 336 -3.39 16.41 26.45
N ALA A 337 -3.08 17.70 26.34
CA ALA A 337 -4.10 18.75 26.21
C ALA A 337 -5.01 18.53 24.99
N HIS A 338 -4.45 18.13 23.86
CA HIS A 338 -5.26 17.80 22.67
C HIS A 338 -6.06 16.51 22.82
N ILE A 339 -5.50 15.48 23.46
CA ILE A 339 -6.23 14.22 23.73
C ILE A 339 -7.41 14.46 24.67
N GLU A 340 -7.28 15.33 25.66
CA GLU A 340 -8.36 15.72 26.58
C GLU A 340 -9.47 16.51 25.85
N GLN A 341 -9.14 17.30 24.82
CA GLN A 341 -10.12 17.95 23.95
C GLN A 341 -10.90 16.95 23.07
N GLY A 342 -10.29 15.80 22.76
CA GLY A 342 -10.94 14.61 22.20
C GLY A 342 -11.28 14.63 20.70
N THR A 343 -11.28 15.78 20.02
CA THR A 343 -11.62 15.85 18.59
C THR A 343 -10.70 16.78 17.81
N MET A 344 -10.51 16.47 16.53
CA MET A 344 -9.85 17.38 15.59
C MET A 344 -10.79 18.54 15.30
N PRO A 345 -10.37 19.82 15.46
CA PRO A 345 -11.20 20.95 15.08
C PRO A 345 -11.56 20.88 13.59
N GLU A 346 -12.82 21.10 13.24
CA GLU A 346 -13.33 20.98 11.87
C GLU A 346 -12.53 21.83 10.87
N LYS A 347 -12.23 23.08 11.24
CA LYS A 347 -11.39 23.98 10.42
C LYS A 347 -9.99 23.41 10.16
N THR A 348 -9.39 22.77 11.16
CA THR A 348 -8.08 22.12 11.02
C THR A 348 -8.19 20.90 10.09
N GLY A 349 -9.23 20.08 10.26
CA GLY A 349 -9.50 18.94 9.38
C GLY A 349 -9.68 19.36 7.91
N GLN A 350 -10.46 20.41 7.65
CA GLN A 350 -10.66 20.94 6.30
C GLN A 350 -9.35 21.48 5.70
N ALA A 351 -8.59 22.28 6.44
CA ALA A 351 -7.31 22.81 5.97
C ALA A 351 -6.30 21.69 5.63
N LEU A 352 -6.30 20.59 6.39
CA LEU A 352 -5.47 19.41 6.10
C LEU A 352 -5.94 18.68 4.83
N ARG A 353 -7.25 18.57 4.59
CA ARG A 353 -7.79 18.01 3.33
C ARG A 353 -7.41 18.88 2.14
N ASP A 354 -7.55 20.19 2.24
CA ASP A 354 -7.18 21.12 1.18
C ASP A 354 -5.68 21.04 0.86
N LYS A 355 -4.84 20.90 1.90
CA LYS A 355 -3.39 20.71 1.76
C LYS A 355 -3.04 19.40 1.06
N LEU A 356 -3.79 18.33 1.29
CA LEU A 356 -3.55 17.01 0.70
C LEU A 356 -4.13 16.87 -0.71
N ALA A 357 -5.17 17.62 -1.08
CA ALA A 357 -5.87 17.47 -2.36
C ALA A 357 -4.93 17.48 -3.59
N PRO A 358 -3.89 18.34 -3.67
CA PRO A 358 -2.94 18.31 -4.79
C PRO A 358 -2.04 17.06 -4.83
N TYR A 359 -1.91 16.36 -3.71
CA TYR A 359 -1.07 15.16 -3.54
C TYR A 359 -1.86 13.86 -3.64
N LEU A 360 -3.17 13.90 -3.38
CA LEU A 360 -4.03 12.73 -3.30
C LEU A 360 -5.43 13.02 -3.84
N GLN A 361 -5.68 12.55 -5.07
CA GLN A 361 -6.93 12.67 -5.79
C GLN A 361 -8.09 11.95 -5.10
N ASN A 362 -7.82 10.96 -4.22
CA ASN A 362 -8.84 10.27 -3.42
C ASN A 362 -9.68 11.22 -2.55
N ILE A 363 -9.21 12.45 -2.31
CA ILE A 363 -9.98 13.49 -1.62
C ILE A 363 -11.17 13.97 -2.44
N ASN A 364 -11.01 14.01 -3.77
CA ASN A 364 -11.98 14.58 -4.70
C ASN A 364 -12.70 13.52 -5.53
N ALA A 365 -12.15 12.31 -5.66
CA ALA A 365 -12.67 11.27 -6.52
C ALA A 365 -12.42 9.87 -5.96
N ASN A 366 -13.14 8.88 -6.48
CA ASN A 366 -12.90 7.47 -6.15
C ASN A 366 -11.91 6.86 -7.15
N ALA A 367 -10.74 6.44 -6.67
CA ALA A 367 -9.66 5.94 -7.52
C ALA A 367 -10.01 4.58 -8.15
N ALA A 368 -10.63 3.67 -7.40
CA ALA A 368 -11.07 2.38 -7.89
C ALA A 368 -12.06 2.51 -9.05
N ALA A 369 -13.06 3.39 -8.92
CA ALA A 369 -14.01 3.68 -9.99
C ALA A 369 -13.32 4.29 -11.22
N THR A 370 -12.46 5.30 -11.00
CA THR A 370 -11.73 6.00 -12.08
C THR A 370 -10.87 5.03 -12.89
N ILE A 371 -10.14 4.14 -12.22
CA ILE A 371 -9.27 3.17 -12.88
C ILE A 371 -10.10 2.06 -13.54
N ALA A 372 -11.25 1.68 -12.95
CA ALA A 372 -12.15 0.70 -13.58
C ALA A 372 -12.78 1.25 -14.87
N ASP A 373 -13.17 2.53 -14.88
CA ASP A 373 -13.62 3.22 -16.10
C ASP A 373 -12.54 3.23 -17.18
N MET A 374 -11.29 3.52 -16.80
CA MET A 374 -10.15 3.45 -17.71
C MET A 374 -9.94 2.03 -18.28
N ALA A 375 -10.01 1.00 -17.43
CA ALA A 375 -9.89 -0.39 -17.85
C ALA A 375 -11.00 -0.78 -18.84
N ALA A 376 -12.24 -0.31 -18.62
CA ALA A 376 -13.38 -0.55 -19.50
C ALA A 376 -13.22 0.09 -20.89
N THR A 377 -12.36 1.10 -21.06
CA THR A 377 -12.04 1.64 -22.40
C THR A 377 -11.18 0.70 -23.25
N HIS A 378 -10.56 -0.31 -22.64
CA HIS A 378 -9.63 -1.22 -23.31
C HIS A 378 -10.19 -2.63 -23.51
N ALA A 379 -11.13 -3.07 -22.67
CA ALA A 379 -11.62 -4.44 -22.64
C ALA A 379 -13.12 -4.55 -22.94
N ASP A 380 -13.48 -5.59 -23.69
CA ASP A 380 -14.86 -6.08 -23.75
C ASP A 380 -15.17 -6.88 -22.48
N THR A 381 -16.45 -6.87 -22.07
CA THR A 381 -17.06 -7.76 -21.07
C THR A 381 -16.91 -9.23 -21.41
N THR A 382 -16.85 -9.62 -22.69
CA THR A 382 -16.54 -11.00 -23.07
C THR A 382 -15.03 -11.24 -22.95
N THR A 383 -14.60 -12.11 -22.04
CA THR A 383 -13.17 -12.39 -21.82
C THR A 383 -12.87 -13.86 -21.57
N TRP A 384 -11.62 -14.24 -21.76
CA TRP A 384 -11.13 -15.58 -21.45
C TRP A 384 -10.95 -15.73 -19.94
N LEU A 385 -11.29 -16.90 -19.41
CA LEU A 385 -11.18 -17.19 -17.98
C LEU A 385 -10.19 -18.32 -17.73
N PRO A 386 -9.26 -18.19 -16.77
CA PRO A 386 -8.32 -19.25 -16.44
C PRO A 386 -9.00 -20.37 -15.66
N GLU A 387 -8.67 -21.61 -16.01
CA GLU A 387 -9.16 -22.79 -15.29
C GLU A 387 -8.37 -23.04 -13.99
N PRO A 388 -8.99 -23.68 -12.98
CA PRO A 388 -8.28 -24.16 -11.80
C PRO A 388 -7.12 -25.09 -12.18
N LEU A 389 -6.07 -25.09 -11.36
CA LEU A 389 -5.00 -26.07 -11.55
C LEU A 389 -5.55 -27.49 -11.38
N GLY A 390 -5.15 -28.40 -12.27
CA GLY A 390 -5.38 -29.83 -12.05
C GLY A 390 -4.71 -30.35 -10.77
N LEU A 391 -5.05 -31.58 -10.36
CA LEU A 391 -4.58 -32.20 -9.11
C LEU A 391 -3.07 -32.02 -8.87
N TRP A 392 -2.25 -32.33 -9.88
CA TRP A 392 -0.79 -32.22 -9.77
C TRP A 392 -0.27 -30.79 -9.62
N GLY A 393 -0.94 -29.82 -10.25
CA GLY A 393 -0.61 -28.39 -10.09
C GLY A 393 -0.89 -27.94 -8.66
N ASN A 394 -2.04 -28.33 -8.12
CA ASN A 394 -2.41 -28.08 -6.72
C ASN A 394 -1.45 -28.74 -5.73
N VAL A 395 -1.11 -30.02 -5.93
CA VAL A 395 -0.11 -30.73 -5.10
C VAL A 395 1.25 -30.02 -5.12
N LYS A 396 1.70 -29.52 -6.27
CA LYS A 396 2.96 -28.75 -6.37
C LYS A 396 2.89 -27.42 -5.58
N CYS A 397 1.76 -26.72 -5.63
CA CYS A 397 1.55 -25.49 -4.85
C CYS A 397 1.59 -25.78 -3.35
N TRP A 398 0.86 -26.80 -2.90
CA TRP A 398 0.83 -27.23 -1.51
C TRP A 398 2.19 -27.70 -1.01
N ARG A 399 2.92 -28.52 -1.78
CA ARG A 399 4.27 -28.95 -1.44
C ARG A 399 5.22 -27.77 -1.24
N LYS A 400 5.16 -26.75 -2.10
CA LYS A 400 5.96 -25.53 -1.96
C LYS A 400 5.58 -24.73 -0.71
N TYR A 401 4.29 -24.63 -0.40
CA TYR A 401 3.79 -23.94 0.78
C TYR A 401 4.21 -24.65 2.07
N LEU A 402 3.98 -25.97 2.18
CA LEU A 402 4.42 -26.79 3.32
C LEU A 402 5.94 -26.71 3.51
N SER A 403 6.73 -26.75 2.43
CA SER A 403 8.17 -26.53 2.48
C SER A 403 8.55 -25.14 3.02
N LYS A 404 7.77 -24.09 2.75
CA LYS A 404 7.99 -22.77 3.37
C LYS A 404 7.69 -22.82 4.88
N LEU A 405 6.58 -23.44 5.29
CA LEU A 405 6.23 -23.57 6.71
C LEU A 405 7.32 -24.31 7.50
N LEU A 406 7.86 -25.40 6.95
CA LEU A 406 8.96 -26.12 7.58
C LEU A 406 10.24 -25.27 7.67
N ARG A 407 10.61 -24.57 6.59
CA ARG A 407 11.78 -23.69 6.58
C ARG A 407 11.64 -22.50 7.51
N ALA A 408 10.43 -22.00 7.74
CA ALA A 408 10.15 -20.94 8.70
C ALA A 408 10.50 -21.33 10.14
N LYS A 409 10.52 -22.63 10.47
CA LYS A 409 10.91 -23.13 11.79
C LYS A 409 12.42 -23.29 11.97
N GLN A 410 13.22 -23.14 10.90
CA GLN A 410 14.67 -23.27 11.01
C GLN A 410 15.25 -22.10 11.83
N PRO A 411 16.20 -22.36 12.75
CA PRO A 411 16.84 -21.28 13.49
C PRO A 411 17.67 -20.39 12.57
N GLY A 412 17.99 -19.20 13.07
CA GLY A 412 18.89 -18.27 12.39
C GLY A 412 18.26 -17.51 11.23
N ARG A 413 19.09 -17.09 10.28
CA ARG A 413 18.73 -16.10 9.24
C ARG A 413 17.74 -16.63 8.20
N ASN A 414 17.87 -17.90 7.82
CA ASN A 414 17.03 -18.49 6.77
C ASN A 414 15.57 -18.61 7.24
N GLY A 415 15.34 -19.07 8.47
CA GLY A 415 13.99 -19.12 9.04
C GLY A 415 13.36 -17.74 9.16
N ARG A 416 14.08 -16.75 9.74
CA ARG A 416 13.60 -15.37 9.85
C ARG A 416 13.18 -14.77 8.51
N LYS A 417 13.95 -15.00 7.44
CA LYS A 417 13.60 -14.55 6.08
C LYS A 417 12.31 -15.20 5.56
N VAL A 418 12.10 -16.48 5.83
CA VAL A 418 10.89 -17.19 5.38
C VAL A 418 9.67 -16.80 6.23
N GLN A 419 9.85 -16.61 7.55
CA GLN A 419 8.81 -16.06 8.43
C GLN A 419 8.37 -14.68 7.94
N TYR A 420 9.31 -13.78 7.65
CA TYR A 420 9.00 -12.47 7.07
C TYR A 420 8.17 -12.58 5.78
N ALA A 421 8.54 -13.48 4.87
CA ALA A 421 7.80 -13.70 3.64
C ALA A 421 6.39 -14.29 3.86
N LEU A 422 6.21 -15.18 4.85
CA LEU A 422 4.92 -15.74 5.23
C LEU A 422 4.03 -14.72 5.96
N ASN A 423 4.64 -13.79 6.71
CA ASN A 423 3.92 -12.72 7.38
C ASN A 423 3.43 -11.65 6.38
N LYS A 424 4.21 -11.38 5.32
CA LYS A 424 3.74 -10.51 4.21
C LYS A 424 2.52 -11.11 3.51
N PHE A 425 2.58 -12.40 3.19
CA PHE A 425 1.52 -13.09 2.47
C PHE A 425 1.19 -14.42 3.17
N SER A 426 0.29 -14.35 4.14
CA SER A 426 -0.26 -15.49 4.84
C SER A 426 -1.18 -16.31 3.91
N ARG A 427 -1.62 -17.48 4.36
CA ARG A 427 -2.59 -18.26 3.59
C ARG A 427 -3.91 -17.50 3.55
N LEU A 428 -4.35 -17.17 2.35
CA LEU A 428 -5.63 -16.51 2.11
C LEU A 428 -6.66 -17.57 1.74
N HIS A 429 -7.77 -17.60 2.47
CA HIS A 429 -8.86 -18.54 2.24
C HIS A 429 -9.94 -17.93 1.35
N LYS A 430 -10.61 -18.75 0.52
CA LYS A 430 -11.73 -18.30 -0.31
C LYS A 430 -12.83 -17.62 0.54
N THR A 431 -13.19 -18.24 1.66
CA THR A 431 -14.19 -17.71 2.61
C THR A 431 -13.80 -16.36 3.19
N GLU A 432 -12.50 -16.11 3.38
CA GLU A 432 -12.02 -14.79 3.84
C GLU A 432 -12.17 -13.73 2.73
N VAL A 433 -11.86 -14.08 1.49
CA VAL A 433 -12.07 -13.18 0.32
C VAL A 433 -13.55 -12.85 0.17
N GLU A 434 -14.43 -13.85 0.23
CA GLU A 434 -15.89 -13.66 0.15
C GLU A 434 -16.42 -12.78 1.29
N ARG A 435 -15.96 -13.02 2.53
CA ARG A 435 -16.33 -12.20 3.69
C ARG A 435 -15.92 -10.75 3.52
N ARG A 436 -14.68 -10.48 3.06
CA ARG A 436 -14.18 -9.12 2.84
C ARG A 436 -14.94 -8.40 1.73
N LEU A 437 -15.20 -9.07 0.60
CA LEU A 437 -16.04 -8.53 -0.48
C LEU A 437 -17.46 -8.19 0.00
N LYS A 438 -18.07 -9.05 0.82
CA LYS A 438 -19.37 -8.77 1.43
C LYS A 438 -19.33 -7.53 2.32
N GLY A 439 -18.36 -7.43 3.23
CA GLY A 439 -18.22 -6.26 4.11
C GLY A 439 -17.99 -4.95 3.35
N LEU A 440 -17.20 -4.98 2.27
CA LEU A 440 -17.00 -3.82 1.41
C LEU A 440 -18.31 -3.38 0.72
N ARG A 441 -19.16 -4.33 0.32
CA ARG A 441 -20.49 -4.04 -0.23
C ARG A 441 -21.49 -3.58 0.81
N GLU A 442 -21.40 -4.05 2.05
CA GLU A 442 -22.22 -3.53 3.16
C GLU A 442 -21.93 -2.04 3.40
N ALA A 443 -20.66 -1.63 3.27
CA ALA A 443 -20.25 -0.22 3.31
C ALA A 443 -20.60 0.58 2.03
N GLU A 444 -20.76 -0.09 0.89
CA GLU A 444 -21.17 0.54 -0.38
C GLU A 444 -22.14 -0.36 -1.18
N PRO A 445 -23.45 -0.34 -0.83
CA PRO A 445 -24.43 -1.28 -1.37
C PRO A 445 -24.72 -1.16 -2.87
N THR A 446 -24.27 -0.07 -3.50
CA THR A 446 -24.40 0.16 -4.94
C THR A 446 -23.49 -0.73 -5.78
N LEU A 447 -22.48 -1.38 -5.16
CA LEU A 447 -21.57 -2.28 -5.84
C LEU A 447 -22.18 -3.68 -6.04
N PRO A 448 -21.92 -4.32 -7.21
CA PRO A 448 -22.58 -5.56 -7.58
C PRO A 448 -22.16 -6.73 -6.72
N GLU A 449 -23.01 -7.76 -6.68
CA GLU A 449 -22.62 -9.08 -6.20
C GLU A 449 -21.55 -9.68 -7.11
N VAL A 450 -20.65 -10.48 -6.54
CA VAL A 450 -19.59 -11.16 -7.30
C VAL A 450 -19.47 -12.61 -6.86
N SER A 451 -19.09 -13.48 -7.79
CA SER A 451 -18.67 -14.86 -7.47
C SER A 451 -17.16 -14.94 -7.31
N VAL A 452 -16.71 -15.75 -6.34
CA VAL A 452 -15.29 -16.03 -6.11
C VAL A 452 -14.98 -17.49 -6.43
N GLN A 453 -14.12 -17.72 -7.41
CA GLN A 453 -13.62 -19.04 -7.76
C GLN A 453 -12.16 -19.17 -7.34
N GLN A 454 -11.85 -20.15 -6.50
CA GLN A 454 -10.46 -20.44 -6.14
C GLN A 454 -9.80 -21.30 -7.22
N LEU A 455 -8.75 -20.81 -7.86
CA LEU A 455 -8.05 -21.53 -8.94
C LEU A 455 -6.91 -22.41 -8.40
N CYS A 456 -6.22 -21.90 -7.38
CA CYS A 456 -5.23 -22.64 -6.61
C CYS A 456 -5.01 -21.99 -5.23
N LEU A 457 -4.00 -22.44 -4.50
CA LEU A 457 -3.61 -21.82 -3.24
C LEU A 457 -3.37 -20.31 -3.44
N ASN A 458 -4.03 -19.47 -2.63
CA ASN A 458 -3.90 -18.01 -2.61
C ASN A 458 -4.21 -17.29 -3.95
N THR A 459 -4.95 -17.92 -4.88
CA THR A 459 -5.28 -17.32 -6.19
C THR A 459 -6.75 -17.53 -6.51
N PHE A 460 -7.42 -16.43 -6.84
CA PHE A 460 -8.86 -16.33 -6.97
C PHE A 460 -9.23 -15.58 -8.24
N LEU A 461 -10.30 -16.02 -8.88
CA LEU A 461 -10.97 -15.31 -9.95
C LEU A 461 -12.26 -14.73 -9.37
N ILE A 462 -12.37 -13.40 -9.39
CA ILE A 462 -13.56 -12.65 -8.98
C ILE A 462 -14.33 -12.29 -10.25
N LYS A 463 -15.61 -12.65 -10.32
CA LYS A 463 -16.44 -12.43 -11.51
C LYS A 463 -17.71 -11.66 -11.14
N PRO A 464 -18.20 -10.76 -12.00
CA PRO A 464 -19.57 -10.27 -11.91
C PRO A 464 -20.53 -11.46 -11.81
N LEU A 465 -21.57 -11.36 -10.98
CA LEU A 465 -22.74 -12.21 -11.17
C LEU A 465 -23.56 -11.63 -12.31
N ASP A 466 -23.93 -12.46 -13.28
CA ASP A 466 -24.88 -12.07 -14.31
C ASP A 466 -26.16 -11.59 -13.60
N SER A 467 -26.63 -10.38 -13.94
CA SER A 467 -27.83 -9.78 -13.33
C SER A 467 -29.11 -10.31 -13.96
#